data_AF-A0A518HYG3-F1
#
_entry.id   AF-A0A518HYG3-F1
#
_cell.length_a   1.000
_cell.length_b   1.000
_cell.length_c   1.000
_cell.angle_alpha   90.00
_cell.angle_beta   90.00
_cell.angle_gamma   90.00
#
_symmetry.space_group_name_H-M   'P 1'
#
loop_
_entity.id
_entity.type
_entity.pdbx_description
1 polymer ?
#
loop_
_entity_poly.entity_id
_entity_poly.type
_entity_poly.pdbx_seq_one_letter_code
_entity_poly.pdbx_strand_id
1 'polypeptide(L)'
;MACERITHGISRAFIGEKPIKAMLDPYNPTGSTNFVNFNTSKSIRWETSSKLCHINWVICDSDWEAEFCRVLESHDRVRAYVKNQGLGLEVPYKMGSEVRKYIPDFVVRVDDGHGPDDLLNLIVEVKGYRREDAKDKKATMENYWVPGVNNLGTYGRWAFAELCDVYEMELDFDEKIEPAVNELIENVCMTHETQAGSPA
;
A
#
# COMPACT_ATOMS: atom_id res chain seq x y z
N MET A 1 -10.09 8.57 -21.12
CA MET A 1 -9.85 7.12 -21.32
C MET A 1 -8.70 6.79 -22.28
N ALA A 2 -8.79 6.93 -23.60
CA ALA A 2 -7.70 6.51 -24.51
C ALA A 2 -6.40 7.33 -24.31
N CYS A 3 -6.50 8.67 -24.26
CA CYS A 3 -5.35 9.55 -24.06
C CYS A 3 -4.67 9.35 -22.70
N GLU A 4 -5.43 9.08 -21.63
CA GLU A 4 -4.87 8.80 -20.30
C GLU A 4 -4.10 7.48 -20.30
N ARG A 5 -4.64 6.42 -20.92
CA ARG A 5 -3.94 5.14 -21.03
C ARG A 5 -2.65 5.26 -21.82
N ILE A 6 -2.64 6.06 -22.90
CA ILE A 6 -1.42 6.39 -23.66
C ILE A 6 -0.44 7.16 -22.75
N THR A 7 -0.91 8.14 -22.01
CA THR A 7 -0.07 8.96 -21.10
C THR A 7 0.54 8.10 -19.98
N HIS A 8 -0.24 7.17 -19.40
CA HIS A 8 0.23 6.21 -18.41
C HIS A 8 1.30 5.29 -19.01
N GLY A 9 1.07 4.77 -20.22
CA GLY A 9 2.04 3.95 -20.94
C GLY A 9 3.34 4.68 -21.25
N ILE A 10 3.27 5.94 -21.71
CA ILE A 10 4.44 6.79 -21.94
C ILE A 10 5.19 7.03 -20.64
N SER A 11 4.49 7.43 -19.57
CA SER A 11 5.11 7.71 -18.26
C SER A 11 5.83 6.49 -17.73
N ARG A 12 5.22 5.30 -17.86
CA ARG A 12 5.82 4.01 -17.49
C ARG A 12 7.10 3.73 -18.28
N ALA A 13 7.10 3.99 -19.59
CA ALA A 13 8.26 3.77 -20.45
C ALA A 13 9.46 4.67 -20.11
N PHE A 14 9.22 5.83 -19.50
CA PHE A 14 10.27 6.78 -19.11
C PHE A 14 10.67 6.72 -17.63
N ILE A 15 10.18 5.74 -16.86
CA ILE A 15 10.64 5.51 -15.49
C ILE A 15 12.17 5.29 -15.52
N GLY A 16 12.91 6.12 -14.78
CA GLY A 16 14.39 6.10 -14.75
C GLY A 16 15.06 7.08 -15.72
N GLU A 17 14.42 7.47 -16.82
CA GLU A 17 14.98 8.42 -17.80
C GLU A 17 14.46 9.86 -17.62
N LYS A 18 13.15 10.00 -17.37
CA LYS A 18 12.50 11.29 -17.07
C LYS A 18 11.76 11.16 -15.75
N PRO A 19 12.46 11.36 -14.62
CA PRO A 19 11.93 11.03 -13.32
C PRO A 19 10.69 11.87 -12.99
N ILE A 20 9.68 11.19 -12.46
CA ILE A 20 8.47 11.82 -11.96
C ILE A 20 8.83 12.58 -10.68
N LYS A 21 8.46 13.86 -10.63
CA LYS A 21 8.75 14.71 -9.47
C LYS A 21 7.52 14.79 -8.59
N ALA A 22 7.63 14.27 -7.37
CA ALA A 22 6.61 14.47 -6.35
C ALA A 22 6.59 15.94 -5.90
N MET A 23 5.39 16.53 -5.84
CA MET A 23 5.17 17.83 -5.20
C MET A 23 4.50 17.58 -3.86
N LEU A 24 5.18 17.92 -2.78
CA LEU A 24 4.65 17.79 -1.44
C LEU A 24 3.69 18.94 -1.11
N ASP A 25 2.78 18.69 -0.16
CA ASP A 25 2.04 19.76 0.48
C ASP A 25 3.04 20.71 1.18
N PRO A 26 3.06 22.01 0.85
CA PRO A 26 4.04 22.94 1.39
C PRO A 26 3.85 23.25 2.88
N TYR A 27 2.67 22.99 3.44
CA TYR A 27 2.35 23.26 4.84
C TYR A 27 2.43 22.00 5.71
N ASN A 28 1.90 20.88 5.22
CA ASN A 28 1.86 19.61 5.96
C ASN A 28 2.47 18.46 5.12
N PRO A 29 3.78 18.50 4.83
CA PRO A 29 4.42 17.52 3.95
C PRO A 29 4.53 16.11 4.57
N THR A 30 4.43 15.99 5.90
CA THR A 30 4.67 14.75 6.65
C THR A 30 3.54 14.49 7.64
N GLY A 31 3.00 13.27 7.62
CA GLY A 31 2.02 12.78 8.60
C GLY A 31 2.65 11.91 9.70
N SER A 32 1.89 11.63 10.76
CA SER A 32 2.32 10.75 11.86
C SER A 32 1.14 9.96 12.42
N THR A 33 1.40 8.72 12.83
CA THR A 33 0.43 7.88 13.53
C THR A 33 0.28 8.23 15.02
N ASN A 34 1.18 9.06 15.57
CA ASN A 34 1.23 9.36 17.01
C ASN A 34 0.03 10.14 17.54
N PHE A 35 -0.69 10.86 16.67
CA PHE A 35 -1.77 11.76 17.05
C PHE A 35 -3.14 11.29 16.53
N VAL A 36 -3.24 10.02 16.16
CA VAL A 36 -4.46 9.46 15.59
C VAL A 36 -5.42 9.09 16.71
N ASN A 37 -6.55 9.81 16.77
CA ASN A 37 -7.61 9.53 17.72
C ASN A 37 -8.94 9.96 17.10
N PHE A 38 -9.91 9.04 17.06
CA PHE A 38 -11.25 9.32 16.58
C PHE A 38 -12.25 8.36 17.24
N ASN A 39 -13.51 8.78 17.28
CA ASN A 39 -14.61 7.93 17.75
C ASN A 39 -15.26 7.21 16.57
N THR A 40 -15.69 5.96 16.78
CA THR A 40 -16.39 5.16 15.77
C THR A 40 -17.50 4.34 16.41
N SER A 41 -18.59 4.11 15.67
CA SER A 41 -19.68 3.21 16.04
C SER A 41 -19.56 1.82 15.40
N LYS A 42 -18.54 1.60 14.55
CA LYS A 42 -18.33 0.30 13.91
C LYS A 42 -17.99 -0.76 14.95
N SER A 43 -18.66 -1.91 14.85
CA SER A 43 -18.47 -3.03 15.76
C SER A 43 -17.30 -3.93 15.36
N ILE A 44 -17.05 -4.09 14.06
CA ILE A 44 -15.97 -4.93 13.54
C ILE A 44 -14.65 -4.16 13.67
N ARG A 45 -13.75 -4.71 14.47
CA ARG A 45 -12.44 -4.12 14.76
C ARG A 45 -11.45 -5.18 15.18
N TRP A 46 -10.19 -4.95 14.86
CA TRP A 46 -9.05 -5.78 15.25
C TRP A 46 -8.22 -5.06 16.31
N GLU A 47 -7.94 -5.72 17.44
CA GLU A 47 -7.03 -5.20 18.47
C GLU A 47 -5.60 -5.45 18.02
N THR A 48 -4.84 -4.38 17.82
CA THR A 48 -3.50 -4.51 17.26
C THR A 48 -2.46 -4.87 18.33
N SER A 49 -1.44 -5.60 17.92
CA SER A 49 -0.24 -5.77 18.73
C SER A 49 0.56 -4.46 18.83
N SER A 50 0.74 -3.97 20.05
CA SER A 50 1.59 -2.80 20.35
C SER A 50 3.05 -2.94 19.93
N LYS A 51 3.50 -4.16 19.60
CA LYS A 51 4.83 -4.41 19.04
C LYS A 51 4.97 -3.97 17.58
N LEU A 52 3.88 -3.93 16.84
CA LEU A 52 3.86 -3.72 15.38
C LEU A 52 3.00 -2.51 14.96
N CYS A 53 2.09 -2.03 15.80
CA CYS A 53 1.23 -0.90 15.47
C CYS A 53 1.13 0.09 16.65
N HIS A 54 1.21 1.39 16.34
CA HIS A 54 1.00 2.46 17.34
C HIS A 54 -0.49 2.64 17.69
N ILE A 55 -1.39 2.26 16.78
CA ILE A 55 -2.84 2.46 16.92
C ILE A 55 -3.45 1.17 17.44
N ASN A 56 -4.09 1.23 18.61
CA ASN A 56 -4.65 0.07 19.31
C ASN A 56 -5.79 -0.66 18.58
N TRP A 57 -6.51 0.01 17.68
CA TRP A 57 -7.62 -0.58 16.94
C TRP A 57 -7.54 -0.30 15.45
N VAL A 58 -7.57 -1.37 14.66
CA VAL A 58 -7.93 -1.29 13.24
C VAL A 58 -9.43 -1.44 13.12
N ILE A 59 -10.09 -0.44 12.56
CA ILE A 59 -11.53 -0.45 12.35
C ILE A 59 -11.81 -1.10 11.01
N CYS A 60 -12.56 -2.21 11.00
CA CYS A 60 -12.77 -2.99 9.79
C CYS A 60 -14.11 -2.67 9.12
N ASP A 61 -14.12 -2.75 7.80
CA ASP A 61 -15.28 -2.69 6.91
C ASP A 61 -15.77 -4.09 6.54
N SER A 62 -14.91 -5.10 6.69
CA SER A 62 -15.21 -6.53 6.50
C SER A 62 -14.23 -7.40 7.28
N ASP A 63 -14.49 -8.71 7.33
CA ASP A 63 -13.60 -9.68 7.97
C ASP A 63 -12.22 -9.78 7.30
N TRP A 64 -12.10 -9.32 6.05
CA TRP A 64 -10.85 -9.34 5.30
C TRP A 64 -9.72 -8.58 5.96
N GLU A 65 -10.03 -7.42 6.53
CA GLU A 65 -9.02 -6.55 7.13
C GLU A 65 -8.58 -7.09 8.49
N ALA A 66 -9.48 -7.77 9.20
CA ALA A 66 -9.16 -8.44 10.45
C ALA A 66 -8.21 -9.62 10.21
N GLU A 67 -8.54 -10.50 9.25
CA GLU A 67 -7.66 -11.62 8.90
C GLU A 67 -6.33 -11.15 8.30
N PHE A 68 -6.34 -10.08 7.51
CA PHE A 68 -5.10 -9.48 7.01
C PHE A 68 -4.21 -9.01 8.18
N CYS A 69 -4.79 -8.35 9.19
CA CYS A 69 -4.05 -7.98 10.39
C CYS A 69 -3.51 -9.20 11.14
N ARG A 70 -4.29 -10.28 11.26
CA ARG A 70 -3.84 -11.53 11.90
C ARG A 70 -2.57 -12.06 11.23
N VAL A 71 -2.57 -12.15 9.91
CA VAL A 71 -1.41 -12.67 9.16
C VAL A 71 -0.22 -11.72 9.27
N LEU A 72 -0.43 -10.41 9.17
CA LEU A 72 0.64 -9.42 9.33
C LEU A 72 1.31 -9.51 10.70
N GLU A 73 0.55 -9.74 11.76
CA GLU A 73 1.08 -9.86 13.12
C GLU A 73 1.92 -11.13 13.36
N SER A 74 1.67 -12.19 12.60
CA SER A 74 2.44 -13.44 12.66
C SER A 74 3.59 -13.50 11.65
N HIS A 75 3.70 -12.56 10.72
CA HIS A 75 4.64 -12.64 9.60
C HIS A 75 6.05 -12.14 9.98
N ASP A 76 7.07 -13.00 9.86
CA ASP A 76 8.45 -12.73 10.33
C ASP A 76 9.11 -11.49 9.70
N ARG A 77 8.79 -11.18 8.44
CA ARG A 77 9.31 -10.00 7.72
C ARG A 77 8.55 -8.70 8.02
N VAL A 78 7.40 -8.75 8.67
CA VAL A 78 6.63 -7.54 8.99
C VAL A 78 7.20 -6.90 10.25
N ARG A 79 7.52 -5.60 10.16
CA ARG A 79 8.10 -4.82 11.27
C ARG A 79 7.13 -3.81 11.85
N ALA A 80 6.24 -3.30 11.03
CA ALA A 80 5.13 -2.46 11.48
C ALA A 80 4.00 -2.48 10.44
N TYR A 81 2.80 -2.14 10.87
CA TYR A 81 1.70 -1.89 9.94
C TYR A 81 0.73 -0.87 10.53
N VAL A 82 -0.09 -0.26 9.67
CA VAL A 82 -1.16 0.63 10.09
C VAL A 82 -2.26 0.66 9.04
N LYS A 83 -3.53 0.63 9.45
CA LYS A 83 -4.66 0.97 8.57
C LYS A 83 -4.71 2.49 8.42
N ASN A 84 -4.87 2.97 7.20
CA ASN A 84 -4.99 4.38 6.85
C ASN A 84 -6.36 4.97 7.21
N GLN A 85 -6.77 4.79 8.45
CA GLN A 85 -7.99 5.36 8.99
C GLN A 85 -7.63 6.58 9.82
N GLY A 86 -7.98 7.77 9.33
CA GLY A 86 -7.70 9.02 10.04
C GLY A 86 -6.23 9.48 9.96
N LEU A 87 -5.39 8.88 9.10
CA LEU A 87 -4.01 9.34 8.89
C LEU A 87 -3.90 10.48 7.87
N GLY A 88 -4.86 10.59 6.96
CA GLY A 88 -4.84 11.58 5.88
C GLY A 88 -3.86 11.26 4.76
N LEU A 89 -3.40 10.00 4.63
CA LEU A 89 -2.64 9.57 3.45
C LEU A 89 -3.61 9.45 2.27
N GLU A 90 -3.59 10.45 1.40
CA GLU A 90 -4.46 10.55 0.23
C GLU A 90 -3.61 10.68 -1.04
N VAL A 91 -4.01 9.95 -2.08
CA VAL A 91 -3.37 9.98 -3.39
C VAL A 91 -4.32 10.63 -4.40
N PRO A 92 -3.98 11.82 -4.94
CA PRO A 92 -4.78 12.42 -5.99
C PRO A 92 -4.65 11.60 -7.28
N TYR A 93 -5.77 11.29 -7.91
CA TYR A 93 -5.80 10.59 -9.20
C TYR A 93 -6.85 11.21 -10.13
N LYS A 94 -6.76 10.86 -11.42
CA LYS A 94 -7.76 11.25 -12.42
C LYS A 94 -8.56 10.04 -12.87
N MET A 95 -9.87 10.23 -12.97
CA MET A 95 -10.78 9.27 -13.58
C MET A 95 -11.51 9.99 -14.72
N GLY A 96 -10.95 9.91 -15.93
CA GLY A 96 -11.37 10.76 -17.04
C GLY A 96 -11.06 12.23 -16.74
N SER A 97 -12.07 13.10 -16.82
CA SER A 97 -11.87 14.54 -16.56
C SER A 97 -11.96 14.92 -15.09
N GLU A 98 -12.36 13.98 -14.21
CA GLU A 98 -12.57 14.25 -12.79
C GLU A 98 -11.30 14.00 -11.97
N VAL A 99 -10.95 14.96 -11.12
CA VAL A 99 -9.95 14.77 -10.07
C VAL A 99 -10.62 14.10 -8.88
N ARG A 100 -10.06 12.97 -8.44
CA ARG A 100 -10.54 12.20 -7.30
C ARG A 100 -9.40 11.94 -6.32
N LYS A 101 -9.78 11.52 -5.12
CA LYS A 101 -8.84 11.11 -4.07
C LYS A 101 -8.96 9.62 -3.84
N TYR A 102 -7.83 8.94 -3.87
CA TYR A 102 -7.70 7.56 -3.48
C TYR A 102 -7.12 7.51 -2.06
N ILE A 103 -7.76 6.76 -1.17
CA ILE A 103 -7.29 6.52 0.19
C ILE A 103 -6.90 5.03 0.22
N PRO A 104 -5.61 4.70 0.24
CA PRO A 104 -5.18 3.29 0.34
C PRO A 104 -5.55 2.70 1.70
N ASP A 105 -5.72 1.38 1.81
CA ASP A 105 -6.16 0.76 3.06
C ASP A 105 -5.05 0.64 4.11
N PHE A 106 -3.89 0.07 3.76
CA PHE A 106 -2.82 -0.20 4.72
C PHE A 106 -1.46 0.31 4.24
N VAL A 107 -0.61 0.64 5.22
CA VAL A 107 0.84 0.78 5.06
C VAL A 107 1.51 -0.28 5.93
N VAL A 108 2.36 -1.10 5.33
CA VAL A 108 3.11 -2.18 5.98
C VAL A 108 4.60 -1.91 5.80
N ARG A 109 5.39 -1.98 6.87
CA ARG A 109 6.85 -1.95 6.82
C ARG A 109 7.38 -3.37 6.79
N VAL A 110 8.08 -3.71 5.71
CA VAL A 110 8.57 -5.05 5.42
C VAL A 110 10.09 -5.05 5.38
N ASP A 111 10.68 -6.08 5.98
CA ASP A 111 12.09 -6.43 5.84
C ASP A 111 12.27 -7.28 4.57
N ASP A 112 12.75 -6.64 3.50
CA ASP A 112 13.05 -7.24 2.20
C ASP A 112 14.55 -7.57 2.05
N GLY A 113 15.28 -7.73 3.16
CA GLY A 113 16.70 -8.12 3.15
C GLY A 113 17.69 -6.96 3.06
N HIS A 114 17.22 -5.72 3.01
CA HIS A 114 18.05 -4.51 3.01
C HIS A 114 18.51 -4.08 4.42
N GLY A 115 18.04 -4.77 5.47
CA GLY A 115 18.41 -4.53 6.85
C GLY A 115 17.43 -3.59 7.58
N PRO A 116 17.59 -3.45 8.91
CA PRO A 116 16.61 -2.77 9.76
C PRO A 116 16.51 -1.25 9.52
N ASP A 117 17.53 -0.64 8.91
CA ASP A 117 17.59 0.80 8.64
C ASP A 117 17.04 1.17 7.25
N ASP A 118 16.73 0.19 6.40
CA ASP A 118 16.21 0.39 5.03
C ASP A 118 15.02 -0.53 4.77
N LEU A 119 13.97 -0.40 5.58
CA LEU A 119 12.72 -1.15 5.40
C LEU A 119 11.88 -0.62 4.23
N LEU A 120 11.18 -1.52 3.55
CA LEU A 120 10.26 -1.19 2.47
C LEU A 120 8.88 -0.77 3.03
N ASN A 121 8.37 0.40 2.64
CA ASN A 121 7.01 0.82 2.92
C ASN A 121 6.07 0.30 1.82
N LEU A 122 5.33 -0.74 2.11
CA LEU A 122 4.38 -1.36 1.21
C LEU A 122 2.97 -0.81 1.44
N ILE A 123 2.40 -0.15 0.44
CA ILE A 123 0.97 0.15 0.43
C ILE A 123 0.22 -1.09 -0.01
N VAL A 124 -0.72 -1.54 0.81
CA VAL A 124 -1.59 -2.68 0.51
C VAL A 124 -3.03 -2.22 0.44
N GLU A 125 -3.66 -2.51 -0.69
CA GLU A 125 -5.10 -2.40 -0.84
C GLU A 125 -5.73 -3.78 -0.64
N VAL A 126 -6.68 -3.88 0.29
CA VAL A 126 -7.37 -5.13 0.60
C VAL A 126 -8.73 -5.12 -0.11
N LYS A 127 -8.84 -5.88 -1.21
CA LYS A 127 -10.09 -5.95 -1.99
C LYS A 127 -10.68 -7.34 -1.93
N GLY A 128 -11.87 -7.44 -1.35
CA GLY A 128 -12.73 -8.59 -1.57
C GLY A 128 -13.17 -8.69 -3.04
N TYR A 129 -14.08 -7.79 -3.48
CA TYR A 129 -14.71 -7.89 -4.81
C TYR A 129 -14.22 -6.84 -5.81
N ARG A 130 -13.77 -7.27 -7.00
CA ARG A 130 -13.19 -6.40 -8.03
C ARG A 130 -14.27 -5.72 -8.88
N ARG A 131 -14.58 -4.44 -8.62
CA ARG A 131 -15.30 -3.57 -9.57
C ARG A 131 -14.33 -2.81 -10.48
N GLU A 132 -14.78 -2.46 -11.68
CA GLU A 132 -13.97 -1.82 -12.75
C GLU A 132 -13.27 -0.51 -12.34
N ASP A 133 -13.71 0.17 -11.27
CA ASP A 133 -13.11 1.41 -10.74
C ASP A 133 -11.69 1.24 -10.14
N ALA A 134 -11.19 0.00 -10.02
CA ALA A 134 -9.88 -0.28 -9.43
C ALA A 134 -8.69 0.05 -10.35
N LYS A 135 -8.88 0.08 -11.68
CA LYS A 135 -7.76 0.16 -12.64
C LYS A 135 -7.05 1.51 -12.63
N ASP A 136 -7.79 2.61 -12.53
CA ASP A 136 -7.20 3.96 -12.57
C ASP A 136 -6.41 4.28 -11.29
N LYS A 137 -6.88 3.77 -10.13
CA LYS A 137 -6.17 3.89 -8.85
C LYS A 137 -4.84 3.14 -8.90
N LYS A 138 -4.87 1.86 -9.29
CA LYS A 138 -3.68 1.03 -9.48
C LYS A 138 -2.69 1.70 -10.44
N ALA A 139 -3.17 2.10 -11.61
CA ALA A 139 -2.32 2.73 -12.61
C ALA A 139 -1.71 4.05 -12.09
N THR A 140 -2.42 4.77 -11.23
CA THR A 140 -1.89 5.98 -10.60
C THR A 140 -0.75 5.66 -9.62
N MET A 141 -0.94 4.63 -8.79
CA MET A 141 0.08 4.18 -7.84
C MET A 141 1.35 3.72 -8.55
N GLU A 142 1.21 2.81 -9.52
CA GLU A 142 2.33 2.18 -10.22
C GLU A 142 3.09 3.16 -11.13
N ASN A 143 2.37 4.03 -11.86
CA ASN A 143 2.99 4.85 -12.89
C ASN A 143 3.37 6.25 -12.42
N TYR A 144 2.85 6.74 -11.29
CA TYR A 144 3.13 8.10 -10.82
C TYR A 144 3.53 8.18 -9.36
N TRP A 145 2.70 7.68 -8.46
CA TRP A 145 2.88 7.95 -7.03
C TRP A 145 4.11 7.23 -6.45
N VAL A 146 4.22 5.91 -6.65
CA VAL A 146 5.38 5.12 -6.17
C VAL A 146 6.68 5.58 -6.82
N PRO A 147 6.78 5.74 -8.16
CA PRO A 147 7.99 6.30 -8.77
C PRO A 147 8.32 7.71 -8.26
N GLY A 148 7.30 8.54 -8.04
CA GLY A 148 7.48 9.92 -7.57
C GLY A 148 8.04 10.01 -6.16
N VAL A 149 7.51 9.23 -5.21
CA VAL A 149 8.00 9.23 -3.82
C VAL A 149 9.38 8.59 -3.72
N ASN A 150 9.64 7.52 -4.48
CA ASN A 150 10.96 6.87 -4.49
C ASN A 150 12.03 7.77 -5.10
N ASN A 151 11.70 8.51 -6.17
CA ASN A 151 12.61 9.49 -6.76
C ASN A 151 12.86 10.72 -5.85
N LEU A 152 11.89 11.07 -5.00
CA LEU A 152 12.08 12.13 -4.01
C LEU A 152 13.10 11.72 -2.93
N GLY A 153 13.14 10.44 -2.56
CA GLY A 153 14.17 9.86 -1.68
C GLY A 153 14.09 10.26 -0.20
N THR A 154 13.13 11.10 0.19
CA THR A 154 13.02 11.61 1.57
C THR A 154 12.22 10.71 2.51
N TYR A 155 11.39 9.81 1.97
CA TYR A 155 10.48 8.94 2.75
C TYR A 155 10.84 7.46 2.66
N GLY A 156 12.09 7.13 2.33
CA GLY A 156 12.54 5.76 2.13
C GLY A 156 11.96 5.14 0.85
N ARG A 157 11.95 3.80 0.80
CA ARG A 157 11.48 3.02 -0.34
C ARG A 157 10.01 2.68 -0.19
N TRP A 158 9.28 2.74 -1.30
CA TRP A 158 7.85 2.45 -1.37
C TRP A 158 7.53 1.45 -2.47
N ALA A 159 6.55 0.60 -2.19
CA ALA A 159 5.95 -0.34 -3.12
C ALA A 159 4.42 -0.30 -3.00
N PHE A 160 3.73 -0.83 -4.00
CA PHE A 160 2.27 -0.94 -4.03
C PHE A 160 1.86 -2.36 -4.40
N ALA A 161 0.94 -2.94 -3.63
CA ALA A 161 0.35 -4.24 -3.90
C ALA A 161 -1.16 -4.22 -3.65
N GLU A 162 -1.87 -5.08 -4.36
CA GLU A 162 -3.29 -5.33 -4.14
C GLU A 162 -3.45 -6.79 -3.69
N LEU A 163 -4.09 -7.01 -2.55
CA LEU A 163 -4.53 -8.34 -2.17
C LEU A 163 -5.80 -8.66 -2.96
N CYS A 164 -5.63 -9.43 -4.03
CA CYS A 164 -6.69 -9.93 -4.91
C CYS A 164 -6.62 -11.48 -4.91
N ASP A 165 -7.74 -12.17 -5.16
CA ASP A 165 -7.82 -13.65 -5.32
C ASP A 165 -7.91 -14.54 -4.07
N VAL A 166 -8.80 -14.24 -3.12
CA VAL A 166 -9.32 -15.29 -2.20
C VAL A 166 -10.76 -15.73 -2.56
N TYR A 167 -11.30 -15.22 -3.66
CA TYR A 167 -12.75 -15.25 -3.90
C TYR A 167 -13.34 -16.56 -4.43
N GLU A 168 -12.55 -17.54 -4.89
CA GLU A 168 -13.18 -18.76 -5.43
C GLU A 168 -13.84 -19.64 -4.34
N MET A 169 -13.55 -19.44 -3.05
CA MET A 169 -14.16 -20.26 -1.98
C MET A 169 -14.30 -19.46 -0.68
N GLU A 170 -15.45 -18.81 -0.47
CA GLU A 170 -15.84 -18.20 0.83
C GLU A 170 -15.72 -19.16 2.03
N LEU A 171 -15.66 -20.47 1.78
CA LEU A 171 -15.57 -21.51 2.81
C LEU A 171 -14.15 -21.76 3.34
N ASP A 172 -13.09 -21.35 2.63
CA ASP A 172 -11.68 -21.62 2.99
C ASP A 172 -10.86 -20.32 3.15
N PHE A 173 -11.54 -19.22 3.52
CA PHE A 173 -10.95 -17.88 3.57
C PHE A 173 -9.70 -17.79 4.46
N ASP A 174 -9.81 -18.29 5.69
CA ASP A 174 -8.74 -18.26 6.69
C ASP A 174 -7.51 -19.07 6.24
N GLU A 175 -7.73 -20.16 5.47
CA GLU A 175 -6.67 -21.04 4.97
C GLU A 175 -5.90 -20.43 3.80
N LYS A 176 -6.53 -19.54 3.03
CA LYS A 176 -5.97 -18.99 1.78
C LYS A 176 -5.39 -17.60 1.93
N ILE A 177 -5.83 -16.82 2.92
CA ILE A 177 -5.32 -15.47 3.13
C ILE A 177 -3.84 -15.47 3.51
N GLU A 178 -3.41 -16.41 4.35
CA GLU A 178 -2.01 -16.49 4.77
C GLU A 178 -1.06 -16.79 3.60
N PRO A 179 -1.29 -17.82 2.77
CA PRO A 179 -0.54 -18.00 1.52
C PRO A 179 -0.54 -16.79 0.60
N ALA A 180 -1.69 -16.12 0.42
CA ALA A 180 -1.79 -14.96 -0.47
C ALA A 180 -1.00 -13.76 0.04
N VAL A 181 -1.00 -13.51 1.35
CA VAL A 181 -0.20 -12.44 1.98
C VAL A 181 1.29 -12.79 1.92
N ASN A 182 1.66 -14.04 2.17
CA ASN A 182 3.05 -14.51 2.05
C ASN A 182 3.54 -14.32 0.61
N GLU A 183 2.79 -14.79 -0.38
CA GLU A 183 3.12 -14.62 -1.80
C GLU A 183 3.22 -13.13 -2.18
N LEU A 184 2.30 -12.29 -1.69
CA LEU A 184 2.33 -10.85 -1.93
C LEU A 184 3.62 -10.22 -1.37
N ILE A 185 3.99 -10.55 -0.13
CA ILE A 185 5.21 -10.04 0.51
C ILE A 185 6.45 -10.57 -0.21
N GLU A 186 6.50 -11.86 -0.55
CA GLU A 186 7.62 -12.47 -1.27
C GLU A 186 7.81 -11.85 -2.66
N ASN A 187 6.74 -11.69 -3.44
CA ASN A 187 6.79 -11.06 -4.76
C ASN A 187 7.33 -9.63 -4.69
N VAL A 188 6.88 -8.86 -3.70
CA VAL A 188 7.38 -7.51 -3.47
C VAL A 188 8.87 -7.55 -3.09
N CYS A 189 9.30 -8.45 -2.20
CA CYS A 189 10.72 -8.56 -1.84
C CYS A 189 11.60 -8.89 -3.07
N MET A 190 11.21 -9.89 -3.88
CA MET A 190 11.98 -10.34 -5.05
C MET A 190 12.15 -9.25 -6.11
N THR A 191 11.09 -8.46 -6.36
CA THR A 191 11.15 -7.35 -7.34
C THR A 191 12.09 -6.24 -6.90
N HIS A 192 12.22 -6.02 -5.58
CA HIS A 192 13.08 -4.98 -5.02
C HIS A 192 14.53 -5.44 -4.77
N GLU A 193 14.79 -6.74 -4.59
CA GLU A 193 16.14 -7.31 -4.64
C GLU A 193 16.82 -7.11 -6.02
N THR A 194 16.04 -7.27 -7.11
CA THR A 194 16.58 -7.22 -8.48
C THR A 194 17.04 -5.82 -8.91
N GLN A 195 16.48 -4.75 -8.31
CA GLN A 195 16.87 -3.37 -8.63
C GLN A 195 18.19 -2.93 -7.96
N ALA A 196 18.70 -3.67 -6.98
CA ALA A 196 19.97 -3.39 -6.32
C ALA A 196 21.20 -3.93 -7.10
N GLY A 197 20.99 -4.68 -8.19
CA GLY A 197 22.02 -5.44 -8.90
C GLY A 197 22.72 -4.77 -10.08
N SER A 198 22.46 -3.50 -10.40
CA SER A 198 23.19 -2.76 -11.45
C SER A 198 24.17 -1.75 -10.85
N PRO A 199 25.45 -2.12 -10.64
CA PRO A 199 26.49 -1.12 -10.46
C PRO A 199 26.76 -0.42 -11.81
N ALA A 200 26.90 0.90 -11.74
CA ALA A 200 27.44 1.73 -12.82
C ALA A 200 28.90 1.35 -13.15
#